data_AF-A0A819RHV8-F1
#
_entry.id   AF-A0A819RHV8-F1
#
_cell.length_a   1.000
_cell.length_b   1.000
_cell.length_c   1.000
_cell.angle_alpha   90.00
_cell.angle_beta   90.00
_cell.angle_gamma   90.00
#
_symmetry.space_group_name_H-M   'P 1'
#
loop_
_entity.id
_entity.type
_entity.pdbx_description
1 polymer ?
#
loop_
_entity_poly.entity_id
_entity_poly.type
_entity_poly.pdbx_seq_one_letter_code
_entity_poly.pdbx_strand_id
1 'polypeptide(L)'
;NRSVKLGAQLIAIGMIYVVGWVPYSLIVLIQMFQSSQELVDILSRFLAYLPYLQELILPFVAILYMPEVKGKLVALFMFPCSNMNRRHQNRIQAIHNQTITTHIHSRIPNHC
;
A
#
# COMPACT_ATOMS: atom_id res chain seq x y z
N ASN A 1 6.87 26.51 2.85
CA ASN A 1 6.88 25.99 1.46
C ASN A 1 6.04 24.72 1.26
N ARG A 2 4.76 24.69 1.65
CA ARG A 2 3.87 23.55 1.32
C ARG A 2 3.49 23.57 -0.17
N SER A 3 3.25 24.76 -0.72
CA SER A 3 2.87 24.98 -2.11
C SER A 3 3.93 24.54 -3.12
N VAL A 4 5.22 24.75 -2.81
CA VAL A 4 6.33 24.33 -3.68
C VAL A 4 6.42 22.79 -3.77
N LYS A 5 6.17 22.08 -2.65
CA LYS A 5 6.15 20.61 -2.62
C LYS A 5 5.00 20.03 -3.43
N LEU A 6 3.81 20.63 -3.32
CA LEU A 6 2.65 20.25 -4.13
C LEU A 6 2.88 20.50 -5.62
N GLY A 7 3.49 21.64 -5.98
CA GLY A 7 3.86 21.93 -7.36
C GLY A 7 4.85 20.91 -7.94
N ALA A 8 5.90 20.58 -7.19
CA ALA A 8 6.86 19.55 -7.60
C ALA A 8 6.22 18.17 -7.77
N GLN A 9 5.26 17.81 -6.91
CA GLN A 9 4.51 16.56 -7.03
C GLN A 9 3.65 16.53 -8.30
N LEU A 10 2.95 17.61 -8.61
CA LEU A 10 2.13 17.71 -9.81
C LEU A 10 2.98 17.59 -11.08
N ILE A 11 4.15 18.23 -11.09
CA ILE A 11 5.12 18.14 -12.17
C ILE A 11 5.66 16.70 -12.29
N ALA A 12 6.02 16.06 -11.18
CA ALA A 12 6.52 14.68 -11.20
C ALA A 12 5.48 13.70 -11.76
N ILE A 13 4.22 13.81 -11.35
CA ILE A 13 3.12 13.00 -11.87
C ILE A 13 2.90 13.28 -13.37
N GLY A 14 2.92 14.55 -13.77
CA GLY A 14 2.78 14.95 -15.17
C GLY A 14 3.90 14.38 -16.04
N MET A 15 5.15 14.42 -15.59
CA MET A 15 6.30 13.87 -16.31
C MET A 15 6.19 12.35 -16.46
N ILE A 16 5.79 11.65 -15.41
CA ILE A 16 5.55 10.19 -15.47
C ILE A 16 4.46 9.88 -16.50
N TYR A 17 3.39 10.67 -16.52
CA TYR A 17 2.29 10.49 -17.46
C TYR A 17 2.74 10.68 -18.92
N VAL A 18 3.52 11.73 -19.19
CA VAL A 18 4.06 12.00 -20.51
C VAL A 18 4.97 10.86 -20.97
N VAL A 19 5.88 10.39 -20.10
CA VAL A 19 6.82 9.31 -20.43
C VAL A 19 6.12 7.97 -20.63
N GLY A 20 5.03 7.67 -19.92
CA GLY A 20 4.29 6.42 -20.10
C GLY A 20 3.40 6.43 -21.35
N TRP A 21 2.59 7.48 -21.51
CA TRP A 21 1.52 7.51 -22.52
C TRP A 21 1.97 7.99 -23.90
N VAL A 22 2.92 8.92 -23.98
CA VAL A 22 3.34 9.48 -25.29
C VAL A 22 4.03 8.41 -26.15
N PRO A 23 5.00 7.62 -25.66
CA PRO A 23 5.62 6.58 -26.46
C PRO A 23 4.62 5.52 -26.92
N TYR A 24 3.71 5.12 -26.02
CA TYR A 24 2.66 4.15 -26.33
C TYR A 24 1.73 4.66 -27.44
N SER A 25 1.21 5.88 -27.30
CA SER A 25 0.32 6.49 -28.30
C SER A 25 1.00 6.66 -29.66
N LEU A 26 2.29 7.03 -29.67
CA LEU A 26 3.08 7.18 -30.89
C LEU A 26 3.21 5.85 -31.65
N ILE A 27 3.45 4.75 -30.94
CA ILE A 27 3.65 3.44 -31.59
C ILE A 27 2.35 2.78 -32.02
N VAL A 28 1.26 2.96 -31.28
CA VAL A 28 -0.07 2.59 -31.77
C VAL A 28 -0.40 3.34 -33.07
N LEU A 29 -0.05 4.62 -33.16
CA LEU A 29 -0.24 5.41 -34.37
C LEU A 29 0.61 4.87 -35.54
N ILE A 30 1.90 4.59 -35.30
CA ILE A 30 2.79 4.01 -36.32
C ILE A 30 2.27 2.66 -36.81
N GLN A 31 1.78 1.79 -35.91
CA GLN A 31 1.19 0.50 -36.28
C GLN A 31 -0.03 0.63 -37.18
N MET A 32 -0.87 1.65 -36.98
CA MET A 32 -2.01 1.88 -37.87
C MET A 32 -1.59 2.21 -39.31
N PHE A 33 -0.41 2.83 -39.49
CA PHE A 33 0.08 3.21 -40.82
C PHE A 33 1.06 2.20 -41.43
N GLN A 34 1.68 1.32 -40.63
CA GLN A 34 2.63 0.31 -41.09
C GLN A 34 2.20 -1.10 -40.67
N SER A 35 1.68 -1.87 -41.63
CA SER A 35 1.12 -3.21 -41.41
C SER A 35 2.15 -4.34 -41.24
N SER A 36 3.45 -4.12 -41.45
CA SER A 36 4.37 -5.25 -41.73
C SER A 36 5.82 -5.05 -41.30
N GLN A 37 6.08 -4.43 -40.15
CA GLN A 37 7.43 -4.38 -39.56
C GLN A 37 7.47 -5.11 -38.22
N GLU A 38 8.14 -6.27 -38.16
CA GLU A 38 8.27 -7.06 -36.94
C GLU A 38 8.90 -6.28 -35.77
N LEU A 39 9.78 -5.32 -36.08
CA LEU A 39 10.40 -4.44 -35.09
C LEU A 39 9.37 -3.53 -34.40
N VAL A 40 8.37 -3.05 -35.14
CA VAL A 40 7.27 -2.24 -34.60
C VAL A 40 6.38 -3.09 -33.69
N ASP A 41 6.15 -4.36 -34.04
CA ASP A 41 5.37 -5.28 -33.21
C ASP A 41 6.07 -5.60 -31.88
N ILE A 42 7.37 -5.88 -31.88
CA ILE A 42 8.13 -6.10 -30.64
C ILE A 42 8.09 -4.84 -29.76
N LEU A 43 8.30 -3.67 -30.36
CA LEU A 43 8.31 -2.39 -29.64
C LEU A 43 6.93 -2.03 -29.09
N SER A 44 5.86 -2.32 -29.82
CA SER A 44 4.48 -2.13 -29.36
C SER A 44 4.15 -2.98 -28.14
N ARG A 45 4.58 -4.25 -28.12
CA ARG A 45 4.39 -5.14 -26.98
C ARG A 45 5.11 -4.62 -25.76
N PHE A 46 6.36 -4.15 -25.94
CA PHE A 46 7.13 -3.59 -24.83
C PHE A 46 6.48 -2.31 -24.28
N LEU A 47 6.08 -1.38 -25.16
CA LEU A 47 5.46 -0.13 -24.75
C LEU A 47 4.03 -0.29 -24.23
N ALA A 48 3.34 -1.37 -24.59
CA ALA A 48 2.05 -1.70 -24.00
C ALA A 48 2.15 -1.93 -22.48
N TYR A 49 3.32 -2.30 -21.96
CA TYR A 49 3.53 -2.49 -20.52
C TYR A 49 3.79 -1.18 -19.74
N LEU A 50 4.19 -0.10 -20.42
CA LEU A 50 4.51 1.19 -19.78
C LEU A 50 3.34 1.82 -19.01
N PRO A 51 2.11 1.87 -19.57
CA PRO A 51 0.94 2.37 -18.84
C PRO A 51 0.66 1.58 -17.55
N TYR A 52 0.80 0.25 -17.59
CA TYR A 52 0.61 -0.61 -16.41
C TYR A 52 1.70 -0.38 -15.36
N LEU A 53 2.95 -0.21 -15.78
CA LEU A 53 4.05 0.17 -14.89
C LEU A 53 3.80 1.53 -14.23
N GLN A 54 3.26 2.48 -14.99
CA GLN A 54 2.89 3.79 -14.48
C GLN A 54 1.79 3.71 -13.41
N GLU A 55 0.73 2.91 -13.62
CA GLU A 55 -0.31 2.70 -12.61
C GLU A 55 0.25 2.12 -11.31
N LEU A 56 1.26 1.25 -11.41
CA LEU A 56 1.95 0.69 -10.25
C LEU A 56 2.80 1.74 -9.52
N ILE A 57 3.45 2.65 -10.25
CA ILE A 57 4.36 3.67 -9.69
C ILE A 57 3.61 4.83 -9.02
N LEU A 58 2.42 5.20 -9.53
CA LEU A 58 1.60 6.30 -9.00
C LEU A 58 1.40 6.28 -7.47
N PRO A 59 0.99 5.16 -6.83
CA PRO A 59 0.82 5.11 -5.38
C PRO A 59 2.13 5.34 -4.62
N PHE A 60 3.27 4.86 -5.13
CA PHE A 60 4.58 5.10 -4.50
C PHE A 60 4.97 6.57 -4.54
N VAL A 61 4.75 7.23 -5.67
CA VAL A 61 4.98 8.67 -5.83
C VAL A 61 4.06 9.44 -4.89
N ALA A 62 2.77 9.10 -4.83
CA ALA A 62 1.83 9.74 -3.90
C ALA A 62 2.26 9.59 -2.43
N ILE A 63 2.71 8.40 -2.01
CA ILE A 63 3.19 8.13 -0.65
C ILE A 63 4.50 8.89 -0.34
N LEU A 64 5.41 9.01 -1.32
CA LEU A 64 6.70 9.69 -1.15
C LEU A 64 6.52 11.19 -0.89
N TYR A 65 5.57 11.83 -1.57
CA TYR A 65 5.34 13.27 -1.49
C TYR A 65 4.28 13.70 -0.47
N MET A 66 3.43 12.79 0.01
CA MET A 66 2.47 13.04 1.10
C MET A 66 2.87 12.38 2.42
N PRO A 67 3.65 13.06 3.29
CA PRO A 67 4.07 12.51 4.58
C PRO A 67 2.89 12.18 5.51
N GLU A 68 1.77 12.90 5.39
CA GLU A 68 0.53 12.67 6.12
C GLU A 68 -0.12 11.32 5.74
N VAL A 69 0.01 10.91 4.49
CA VAL A 69 -0.50 9.61 3.98
C VAL A 69 0.44 8.49 4.39
N LYS A 70 1.76 8.71 4.37
CA LYS A 70 2.77 7.74 4.84
C LYS A 70 2.49 7.26 6.26
N GLY A 71 2.17 8.18 7.17
CA GLY A 71 1.85 7.84 8.57
C GLY A 71 0.58 6.99 8.70
N LYS A 72 -0.47 7.32 7.95
CA LYS A 72 -1.74 6.55 7.92
C LYS A 72 -1.57 5.18 7.27
N LEU A 73 -0.77 5.08 6.22
CA LEU A 73 -0.52 3.83 5.50
C LEU A 73 0.32 2.87 6.36
N VAL A 74 1.39 3.35 7.00
CA VAL A 74 2.18 2.55 7.97
C VAL A 74 1.28 2.06 9.11
N ALA A 75 0.41 2.91 9.64
CA ALA A 75 -0.56 2.48 10.64
C ALA A 75 -1.45 1.36 10.10
N LEU A 76 -2.01 1.50 8.89
CA LEU A 76 -2.89 0.51 8.26
C LEU A 76 -2.20 -0.85 8.04
N PHE A 77 -0.91 -0.86 7.68
CA PHE A 77 -0.10 -2.07 7.55
C PHE A 77 0.41 -2.64 8.89
N MET A 78 0.60 -1.82 9.93
CA MET A 78 1.00 -2.27 11.28
C MET A 78 -0.16 -2.71 12.18
N PHE A 79 -1.39 -2.28 11.89
CA PHE A 79 -2.58 -2.59 12.69
C PHE A 79 -2.92 -4.08 12.84
N PRO A 80 -2.64 -4.99 11.87
CA PRO A 80 -2.89 -6.42 12.06
C PRO A 80 -2.03 -7.04 13.16
N CYS A 81 -0.77 -6.63 13.29
CA CYS A 81 0.18 -7.21 14.26
C CYS A 81 -0.01 -6.70 15.69
N SER A 82 -0.34 -5.42 15.87
CA SER A 82 -0.48 -4.82 17.20
C SER A 82 -1.73 -5.30 17.95
N ASN A 83 -2.83 -5.54 17.23
CA ASN A 83 -4.08 -6.03 17.82
C ASN A 83 -4.02 -7.51 18.24
N MET A 84 -3.16 -8.32 17.61
CA MET A 84 -3.01 -9.72 18.00
C MET A 84 -2.32 -9.85 19.37
N ASN A 85 -1.33 -9.00 19.65
CA ASN A 85 -0.62 -8.99 20.93
C ASN A 85 -1.52 -8.52 22.09
N ARG A 86 -2.34 -7.47 21.87
CA ARG A 86 -3.31 -7.00 22.87
C ARG A 86 -4.38 -8.03 23.23
N ARG A 87 -4.92 -8.76 22.24
CA ARG A 87 -5.90 -9.82 22.52
C ARG A 87 -5.28 -10.99 23.29
N HIS A 88 -4.03 -11.33 23.01
CA HIS A 88 -3.34 -12.40 23.72
C HIS A 88 -3.04 -12.01 25.18
N GLN A 89 -2.56 -10.77 25.40
CA GLN A 89 -2.30 -10.24 26.74
C GLN A 89 -3.56 -10.12 27.58
N ASN A 90 -4.68 -9.66 27.00
CA ASN A 90 -5.98 -9.61 27.70
C ASN A 90 -6.52 -11.02 28.03
N ARG A 91 -6.26 -12.04 27.18
CA ARG A 91 -6.61 -13.44 27.49
C ARG A 91 -5.80 -13.99 28.66
N ILE A 92 -4.50 -13.72 28.71
CA ILE A 92 -3.63 -14.17 29.80
C ILE A 92 -4.05 -13.54 31.13
N GLN A 93 -4.39 -12.24 31.13
CA GLN A 93 -4.91 -11.57 32.33
C GLN A 93 -6.29 -12.10 32.76
N ALA A 94 -7.18 -12.41 31.83
CA ALA A 94 -8.48 -13.00 32.15
C ALA A 94 -8.34 -14.39 32.79
N ILE A 95 -7.43 -15.22 32.28
CA ILE A 95 -7.13 -16.55 32.84
C ILE A 95 -6.53 -16.41 34.24
N HIS A 96 -5.57 -15.51 34.43
CA HIS A 96 -4.95 -15.28 35.74
C HIS A 96 -5.97 -14.83 36.80
N ASN A 97 -6.88 -13.92 36.43
CA ASN A 97 -7.94 -13.45 37.33
C ASN A 97 -8.93 -14.56 37.70
N GLN A 98 -9.29 -15.45 36.76
CA GLN A 98 -10.14 -16.61 37.03
C GLN A 98 -9.46 -17.61 37.99
N THR A 99 -8.17 -17.90 37.79
CA THR A 99 -7.42 -18.81 38.66
C THR A 99 -7.35 -18.30 40.10
N ILE A 100 -7.20 -16.98 40.29
CA ILE A 100 -7.21 -16.34 41.61
C ILE A 100 -8.59 -16.47 42.27
N THR A 101 -9.69 -16.26 41.53
CA THR A 101 -11.04 -16.38 42.09
C THR A 101 -11.37 -17.81 42.51
N THR A 102 -10.96 -18.81 41.72
CA THR A 102 -11.14 -20.23 42.09
C THR A 102 -10.32 -20.65 43.30
N HIS A 103 -9.11 -20.10 43.48
CA HIS A 103 -8.27 -20.41 44.64
C HIS A 103 -8.73 -19.75 45.94
N ILE A 104 -9.39 -18.59 45.84
CA ILE A 104 -10.00 -17.91 46.99
C ILE A 104 -11.28 -18.63 47.41
N HIS A 105 -12.08 -19.13 46.45
CA HIS A 105 -13.31 -19.83 46.77
C HIS A 105 -13.09 -21.23 47.38
N SER A 106 -11.94 -21.87 47.11
CA SER A 106 -11.56 -23.17 47.71
C SER A 106 -10.94 -23.07 49.10
N ARG A 107 -10.74 -21.84 49.63
CA ARG A 107 -10.06 -21.60 50.92
C ARG A 107 -11.00 -21.07 52.02
N ILE A 108 -12.30 -21.04 51.76
CA ILE A 108 -13.32 -20.80 52.79
C ILE A 108 -13.80 -22.19 53.25
N PRO A 109 -13.28 -22.75 54.36
CA PRO A 109 -13.94 -23.87 55.01
C PRO A 109 -15.31 -23.40 55.49
N ASN A 110 -16.36 -24.07 55.04
CA ASN A 110 -17.68 -23.99 55.65
C ASN A 110 -17.56 -24.44 57.11
N HIS A 111 -17.38 -23.49 58.03
CA HIS A 111 -17.67 -23.71 59.44
C HIS A 111 -19.17 -23.44 59.65
N CYS A 112 -19.95 -24.51 59.53
CA CYS A 112 -21.16 -24.70 60.34
C CYS A 112 -20.73 -25.41 61.64
#